data_AF-A0A3N1IS62-F1
#
_entry.id   AF-A0A3N1IS62-F1
#
_cell.length_a   1.000
_cell.length_b   1.000
_cell.length_c   1.000
_cell.angle_alpha   90.00
_cell.angle_beta   90.00
_cell.angle_gamma   90.00
#
_symmetry.space_group_name_H-M   'P 1'
#
loop_
_entity.id
_entity.type
_entity.pdbx_description
1 polymer ?
#
loop_
_entity_poly.entity_id
_entity_poly.type
_entity_poly.pdbx_seq_one_letter_code
_entity_poly.pdbx_strand_id
1 'polypeptide(L)'
;MVRQLLSQGPLKTQQLIEKLVVSQPTASRALAVMGDDVVRIGAGTSIQYALRDARRGFSAVPIYRITVKGRVEPLGNLIPVYPEGFVLAQTGKPGLHSDGLPWWLFDMRPQGYLGRAWASKYAGELNLPTNPEHWTDADAIRALLAQGHDAIGNLLIGEQARARFLEMPEPAPVERATALPALALAAGAGEAPGSSAGGEQPKFCTCTERGHVLVKFSAPDDNPVSERWRDLLLAEHLALKVLRVETEVFDFGGQRFLEIPRFDRTGLLGRIGVFSLRALDAEFVGNARASWPVLVNSLVTQGHVHPDAAADTARLWAFGTLIGNTDMHHGNLSFINSHGRPYHLAPAYDILPMGFAPRAGGAIVNTLRPATLSEAIDGDTWREALRLAENFFVTASRCDRFSASFTPCLEALRQHLDEARTRIARLG
;
A
#
# COMPACT_ATOMS: atom_id res chain seq x y z
N MET A 1 -23.59 -23.93 -24.47
CA MET A 1 -24.49 -22.80 -24.12
C MET A 1 -24.30 -22.32 -22.68
N VAL A 2 -24.45 -23.15 -21.63
CA VAL A 2 -24.20 -22.73 -20.22
C VAL A 2 -22.80 -22.11 -20.04
N ARG A 3 -21.75 -22.78 -20.53
CA ARG A 3 -20.37 -22.25 -20.49
C ARG A 3 -20.24 -20.86 -21.12
N GLN A 4 -20.88 -20.61 -22.25
CA GLN A 4 -20.83 -19.32 -22.95
C GLN A 4 -21.54 -18.20 -22.18
N LEU A 5 -22.62 -18.53 -21.45
CA LEU A 5 -23.27 -17.57 -20.57
C LEU A 5 -22.39 -17.26 -19.35
N LEU A 6 -21.82 -18.30 -18.72
CA LEU A 6 -20.96 -18.13 -17.55
C LEU A 6 -19.61 -17.48 -17.88
N SER A 7 -19.15 -17.52 -19.14
CA SER A 7 -17.96 -16.76 -19.57
C SER A 7 -18.18 -15.25 -19.61
N GLN A 8 -19.44 -14.79 -19.52
CA GLN A 8 -19.80 -13.37 -19.43
C GLN A 8 -19.93 -12.88 -17.97
N GLY A 9 -19.91 -13.81 -17.00
CA GLY A 9 -19.95 -13.51 -15.57
C GLY A 9 -20.80 -14.51 -14.77
N PRO A 10 -20.80 -14.38 -13.42
CA PRO A 10 -21.56 -15.25 -12.54
C PRO A 10 -23.08 -15.15 -12.76
N LEU A 11 -23.77 -16.30 -12.74
CA LEU A 11 -25.23 -16.35 -12.91
C LEU A 11 -25.90 -17.28 -11.89
N LYS A 12 -27.11 -16.93 -11.49
CA LYS A 12 -28.03 -17.82 -10.74
C LYS A 12 -28.61 -18.88 -11.68
N THR A 13 -29.02 -20.03 -11.11
CA THR A 13 -29.71 -21.08 -11.88
C THR A 13 -30.97 -20.55 -12.57
N GLN A 14 -31.73 -19.65 -11.93
CA GLN A 14 -32.92 -19.05 -12.54
C GLN A 14 -32.59 -18.22 -13.79
N GLN A 15 -31.51 -17.45 -13.77
CA GLN A 15 -31.07 -16.68 -14.93
C GLN A 15 -30.61 -17.59 -16.07
N LEU A 16 -30.01 -18.75 -15.75
CA LEU A 16 -29.65 -19.76 -16.75
C LEU A 16 -30.90 -20.39 -17.39
N ILE A 17 -31.92 -20.70 -16.59
CA ILE A 17 -33.22 -21.22 -17.04
C ILE A 17 -33.87 -20.24 -18.03
N GLU A 18 -33.96 -18.97 -17.65
CA GLU A 18 -34.58 -17.91 -18.45
C GLU A 18 -33.82 -17.68 -19.76
N LYS A 19 -32.49 -17.57 -19.72
CA LYS A 19 -31.65 -17.31 -20.91
C LYS A 19 -31.57 -18.49 -21.88
N LEU A 20 -31.66 -19.72 -21.37
CA LEU A 20 -31.56 -20.94 -22.19
C LEU A 20 -32.91 -21.52 -22.59
N VAL A 21 -34.01 -21.03 -22.00
CA VAL A 21 -35.37 -21.54 -22.21
C VAL A 21 -35.45 -23.05 -21.93
N VAL A 22 -34.94 -23.47 -20.76
CA VAL A 22 -34.90 -24.89 -20.33
C VAL A 22 -35.54 -25.09 -18.96
N SER A 23 -35.96 -26.31 -18.65
CA SER A 23 -36.47 -26.65 -17.31
C SER A 23 -35.37 -26.63 -16.24
N GLN A 24 -35.75 -26.40 -14.97
CA GLN A 24 -34.82 -26.43 -13.83
C GLN A 24 -34.00 -27.74 -13.74
N PRO A 25 -34.57 -28.95 -13.89
CA PRO A 25 -33.78 -30.18 -13.88
C PRO A 25 -32.72 -30.22 -14.98
N THR A 26 -32.99 -29.61 -16.14
CA THR A 26 -32.06 -29.55 -17.26
C THR A 26 -30.89 -28.60 -16.97
N ALA A 27 -31.16 -27.41 -16.42
CA ALA A 27 -30.12 -26.48 -16.00
C ALA A 27 -29.24 -27.06 -14.88
N SER A 28 -29.85 -27.69 -13.86
CA SER A 28 -29.10 -28.33 -12.77
C SER A 28 -28.23 -29.48 -13.24
N ARG A 29 -28.73 -30.34 -14.16
CA ARG A 29 -27.92 -31.39 -14.78
C ARG A 29 -26.76 -30.82 -15.58
N ALA A 30 -26.99 -29.75 -16.35
CA ALA A 30 -25.93 -29.12 -17.13
C ALA A 30 -24.83 -28.55 -16.22
N LEU A 31 -25.18 -27.91 -15.09
CA LEU A 31 -24.22 -27.44 -14.09
C LEU A 31 -23.48 -28.61 -13.41
N ALA A 32 -24.18 -29.70 -13.09
CA ALA A 32 -23.56 -30.89 -12.50
C ALA A 32 -22.56 -31.55 -13.44
N VAL A 33 -22.85 -31.61 -14.75
CA VAL A 33 -21.94 -32.12 -15.78
C VAL A 33 -20.68 -31.26 -15.92
N MET A 34 -20.78 -29.95 -15.68
CA MET A 34 -19.61 -29.07 -15.69
C MET A 34 -18.66 -29.33 -14.52
N GLY A 35 -19.14 -29.91 -13.41
CA GLY A 35 -18.31 -30.35 -12.29
C GLY A 35 -17.37 -29.25 -11.80
N ASP A 36 -16.06 -29.54 -11.82
CA ASP A 36 -15.01 -28.63 -11.37
C ASP A 36 -14.81 -27.40 -12.27
N ASP A 37 -15.38 -27.34 -13.46
CA ASP A 37 -15.29 -26.14 -14.30
C ASP A 37 -16.10 -24.96 -13.75
N VAL A 38 -17.05 -25.22 -12.85
CA VAL A 38 -17.86 -24.17 -12.20
C VAL A 38 -17.51 -24.02 -10.73
N VAL A 39 -17.54 -22.78 -10.25
CA VAL A 39 -17.35 -22.43 -8.85
C VAL A 39 -18.66 -21.88 -8.32
N ARG A 40 -19.09 -22.38 -7.17
CA ARG A 40 -20.28 -21.91 -6.47
C ARG A 40 -19.94 -20.70 -5.59
N ILE A 41 -20.71 -19.63 -5.75
CA ILE A 41 -20.61 -18.37 -5.00
C ILE A 41 -21.87 -18.22 -4.15
N GLY A 42 -21.75 -17.71 -2.92
CA GLY A 42 -22.91 -17.44 -2.06
C GLY A 42 -23.61 -18.70 -1.50
N ALA A 43 -24.72 -18.49 -0.80
CA ALA A 43 -25.46 -19.53 -0.08
C ALA A 43 -26.98 -19.34 -0.18
N GLY A 44 -27.73 -20.43 0.02
CA GLY A 44 -29.19 -20.41 -0.05
C GLY A 44 -29.70 -19.86 -1.39
N THR A 45 -30.52 -18.82 -1.35
CA THR A 45 -31.13 -18.19 -2.55
C THR A 45 -30.20 -17.24 -3.30
N SER A 46 -29.03 -16.90 -2.74
CA SER A 46 -28.02 -16.04 -3.39
C SER A 46 -26.99 -16.82 -4.20
N ILE A 47 -27.15 -18.15 -4.34
CA ILE A 47 -26.20 -19.00 -5.06
C ILE A 47 -26.07 -18.54 -6.51
N GLN A 48 -24.82 -18.30 -6.90
CA GLN A 48 -24.41 -18.07 -8.27
C GLN A 48 -23.34 -19.08 -8.66
N TYR A 49 -23.20 -19.31 -9.96
CA TYR A 49 -22.17 -20.15 -10.54
C TYR A 49 -21.28 -19.27 -11.41
N ALA A 50 -19.97 -19.38 -11.24
CA ALA A 50 -18.97 -18.75 -12.09
C ALA A 50 -18.17 -19.82 -12.81
N LEU A 51 -17.70 -19.52 -14.02
CA LEU A 51 -16.85 -20.41 -14.80
C LEU A 51 -15.39 -20.19 -14.42
N ARG A 52 -14.63 -21.25 -14.13
CA ARG A 52 -13.17 -21.16 -13.91
C ARG A 52 -12.46 -20.67 -15.17
N ASP A 53 -11.49 -19.77 -15.01
CA ASP A 53 -10.66 -19.28 -16.11
C ASP A 53 -9.26 -19.89 -16.08
N ALA A 54 -9.08 -20.99 -16.82
CA ALA A 54 -7.79 -21.67 -16.94
C ALA A 54 -6.75 -20.91 -17.78
N ARG A 55 -7.14 -19.82 -18.48
CA ARG A 55 -6.23 -19.06 -19.37
C ARG A 55 -5.31 -18.10 -18.61
N ARG A 56 -5.51 -17.93 -17.30
CA ARG A 56 -4.78 -16.98 -16.44
C ARG A 56 -3.34 -17.39 -16.14
N GLY A 57 -2.91 -18.57 -16.57
CA GLY A 57 -1.58 -19.11 -16.27
C GLY A 57 -1.47 -19.71 -14.86
N PHE A 58 -2.58 -19.82 -14.13
CA PHE A 58 -2.71 -20.53 -12.86
C PHE A 58 -4.16 -20.99 -12.67
N SER A 59 -4.37 -22.01 -11.83
CA SER A 59 -5.68 -22.54 -11.47
C SER A 59 -6.11 -22.04 -10.08
N ALA A 60 -6.61 -22.91 -9.21
CA ALA A 60 -6.77 -22.57 -7.80
C ALA A 60 -5.40 -22.39 -7.14
N VAL A 61 -5.21 -21.29 -6.40
CA VAL A 61 -3.99 -21.03 -5.65
C VAL A 61 -4.31 -20.90 -4.16
N PRO A 62 -3.60 -21.62 -3.27
CA PRO A 62 -3.85 -21.51 -1.84
C PRO A 62 -3.36 -20.16 -1.32
N ILE A 63 -4.15 -19.56 -0.44
CA ILE A 63 -3.82 -18.34 0.28
C ILE A 63 -3.60 -18.71 1.74
N TYR A 64 -2.48 -18.25 2.29
CA TYR A 64 -2.17 -18.39 3.71
C TYR A 64 -2.10 -17.02 4.36
N ARG A 65 -2.40 -17.00 5.66
CA ARG A 65 -2.20 -15.86 6.54
C ARG A 65 -1.05 -16.15 7.49
N ILE A 66 -0.16 -15.18 7.64
CA ILE A 66 0.82 -15.16 8.71
C ILE A 66 0.20 -14.42 9.91
N THR A 67 0.17 -15.06 11.06
CA THR A 67 -0.34 -14.47 12.30
C THR A 67 0.66 -13.49 12.91
N VAL A 68 0.22 -12.73 13.90
CA VAL A 68 1.10 -11.87 14.73
C VAL A 68 2.18 -12.66 15.49
N LYS A 69 2.06 -14.00 15.58
CA LYS A 69 3.06 -14.89 16.18
C LYS A 69 3.96 -15.58 15.15
N GLY A 70 3.86 -15.21 13.86
CA GLY A 70 4.64 -15.81 12.78
C GLY A 70 4.18 -17.20 12.34
N ARG A 71 2.98 -17.63 12.75
CA ARG A 71 2.40 -18.92 12.32
C ARG A 71 1.67 -18.77 11.00
N VAL A 72 1.82 -19.76 10.13
CA VAL A 72 1.11 -19.86 8.84
C VAL A 72 -0.22 -20.59 9.04
N GLU A 73 -1.33 -19.93 8.68
CA GLU A 73 -2.68 -20.46 8.74
C GLU A 73 -3.32 -20.48 7.35
N PRO A 74 -4.01 -21.56 6.95
CA PRO A 74 -4.72 -21.59 5.67
C PRO A 74 -5.92 -20.62 5.70
N LEU A 75 -6.05 -19.79 4.67
CA LEU A 75 -7.18 -18.88 4.50
C LEU A 75 -8.23 -19.44 3.54
N GLY A 76 -7.79 -20.03 2.43
CA GLY A 76 -8.66 -20.57 1.38
C GLY A 76 -7.93 -20.69 0.05
N ASN A 77 -8.66 -21.02 -1.02
CA ASN A 77 -8.14 -21.06 -2.38
C ASN A 77 -8.70 -19.90 -3.19
N LEU A 78 -7.82 -19.11 -3.81
CA LEU A 78 -8.19 -18.10 -4.77
C LEU A 78 -8.31 -18.75 -6.15
N ILE A 79 -9.49 -18.68 -6.75
CA ILE A 79 -9.80 -19.35 -8.02
C ILE A 79 -10.09 -18.28 -9.07
N PRO A 80 -9.33 -18.20 -10.17
CA PRO A 80 -9.66 -17.30 -11.27
C PRO A 80 -10.95 -17.74 -11.95
N VAL A 81 -11.84 -16.79 -12.23
CA VAL A 81 -13.12 -17.02 -12.90
C VAL A 81 -13.38 -15.98 -13.98
N TYR A 82 -14.23 -16.32 -14.94
CA TYR A 82 -14.63 -15.39 -15.98
C TYR A 82 -15.54 -14.26 -15.46
N PRO A 83 -15.51 -13.07 -16.11
CA PRO A 83 -14.59 -12.71 -17.20
C PRO A 83 -13.18 -12.40 -16.70
N GLU A 84 -13.04 -11.61 -15.64
CA GLU A 84 -11.76 -11.14 -15.06
C GLU A 84 -11.68 -11.33 -13.53
N GLY A 85 -12.65 -12.04 -12.95
CA GLY A 85 -12.87 -12.10 -11.51
C GLY A 85 -12.13 -13.22 -10.80
N PHE A 86 -12.31 -13.24 -9.48
CA PHE A 86 -11.78 -14.28 -8.60
C PHE A 86 -12.83 -14.75 -7.60
N VAL A 87 -12.73 -16.01 -7.19
CA VAL A 87 -13.50 -16.55 -6.05
C VAL A 87 -12.54 -17.03 -4.98
N LEU A 88 -12.67 -16.49 -3.76
CA LEU A 88 -12.05 -17.08 -2.58
C LEU A 88 -12.96 -18.19 -2.04
N ALA A 89 -12.52 -19.44 -2.21
CA ALA A 89 -13.18 -20.62 -1.66
C ALA A 89 -12.56 -20.99 -0.31
N GLN A 90 -13.37 -21.00 0.75
CA GLN A 90 -12.93 -21.38 2.09
C GLN A 90 -13.74 -22.57 2.60
N THR A 91 -13.09 -23.48 3.33
CA THR A 91 -13.76 -24.65 3.90
C THR A 91 -14.91 -24.23 4.82
N GLY A 92 -16.10 -24.75 4.56
CA GLY A 92 -17.30 -24.47 5.35
C GLY A 92 -17.89 -23.07 5.19
N LYS A 93 -17.42 -22.25 4.25
CA LYS A 93 -17.98 -20.92 3.96
C LYS A 93 -18.42 -20.80 2.50
N PRO A 94 -19.38 -19.91 2.21
CA PRO A 94 -19.72 -19.56 0.85
C PRO A 94 -18.51 -18.97 0.10
N GLY A 95 -18.39 -19.26 -1.19
CA GLY A 95 -17.38 -18.60 -2.03
C GLY A 95 -17.63 -17.09 -2.10
N LEU A 96 -16.56 -16.31 -1.93
CA LEU A 96 -16.59 -14.85 -2.03
C LEU A 96 -16.06 -14.42 -3.40
N HIS A 97 -16.90 -13.76 -4.19
CA HIS A 97 -16.57 -13.29 -5.53
C HIS A 97 -16.04 -11.86 -5.51
N SER A 98 -15.08 -11.57 -6.39
CA SER A 98 -14.59 -10.23 -6.72
C SER A 98 -14.52 -10.09 -8.24
N ASP A 99 -14.94 -8.95 -8.79
CA ASP A 99 -14.98 -8.71 -10.23
C ASP A 99 -13.59 -8.57 -10.87
N GLY A 100 -12.57 -8.30 -10.05
CA GLY A 100 -11.15 -8.30 -10.39
C GLY A 100 -10.33 -8.75 -9.18
N LEU A 101 -9.07 -8.33 -9.09
CA LEU A 101 -8.19 -8.64 -7.96
C LEU A 101 -8.89 -8.26 -6.64
N PRO A 102 -9.06 -9.19 -5.69
CA PRO A 102 -9.67 -8.87 -4.42
C PRO A 102 -8.96 -7.70 -3.73
N TRP A 103 -9.72 -6.74 -3.22
CA TRP A 103 -9.20 -5.49 -2.64
C TRP A 103 -8.15 -5.73 -1.53
N TRP A 104 -8.27 -6.84 -0.77
CA TRP A 104 -7.33 -7.23 0.28
C TRP A 104 -5.99 -7.79 -0.24
N LEU A 105 -5.82 -7.92 -1.56
CA LEU A 105 -4.55 -8.19 -2.24
C LEU A 105 -4.01 -6.95 -2.99
N PHE A 106 -4.77 -5.85 -3.04
CA PHE A 106 -4.46 -4.73 -3.93
C PHE A 106 -3.11 -4.09 -3.64
N ASP A 107 -2.75 -3.96 -2.36
CA ASP A 107 -1.47 -3.37 -1.96
C ASP A 107 -0.27 -4.29 -2.17
N MET A 108 -0.50 -5.60 -2.34
CA MET A 108 0.57 -6.58 -2.60
C MET A 108 1.09 -6.51 -4.03
N ARG A 109 0.38 -5.83 -4.95
CA ARG A 109 0.82 -5.66 -6.34
C ARG A 109 2.22 -5.04 -6.36
N PRO A 110 3.19 -5.65 -7.07
CA PRO A 110 4.46 -4.98 -7.33
C PRO A 110 4.20 -3.64 -8.03
N GLN A 111 4.66 -2.56 -7.40
CA GLN A 111 4.45 -1.19 -7.89
C GLN A 111 5.59 -0.29 -7.40
N GLY A 112 5.72 0.88 -8.02
CA GLY A 112 6.73 1.87 -7.67
C GLY A 112 8.17 1.38 -7.82
N TYR A 113 9.07 1.92 -7.02
CA TYR A 113 10.51 1.67 -7.10
C TYR A 113 10.83 0.17 -7.00
N LEU A 114 10.37 -0.49 -5.94
CA LEU A 114 10.62 -1.91 -5.71
C LEU A 114 9.93 -2.80 -6.75
N GLY A 115 8.72 -2.44 -7.18
CA GLY A 115 8.01 -3.18 -8.23
C GLY A 115 8.73 -3.13 -9.57
N ARG A 116 9.25 -1.95 -9.96
CA ARG A 116 10.02 -1.79 -11.21
C ARG A 116 11.36 -2.50 -11.15
N ALA A 117 12.08 -2.39 -10.03
CA ALA A 117 13.30 -3.16 -9.77
C ALA A 117 13.05 -4.67 -9.92
N TRP A 118 11.97 -5.16 -9.33
CA TRP A 118 11.54 -6.56 -9.46
C TRP A 118 11.23 -6.94 -10.91
N ALA A 119 10.43 -6.12 -11.61
CA ALA A 119 10.00 -6.40 -12.97
C ALA A 119 11.19 -6.42 -13.94
N SER A 120 12.14 -5.50 -13.78
CA SER A 120 13.38 -5.48 -14.56
C SER A 120 14.17 -6.78 -14.46
N LYS A 121 14.11 -7.45 -13.30
CA LYS A 121 14.85 -8.70 -13.05
C LYS A 121 14.08 -9.95 -13.48
N TYR A 122 12.80 -10.04 -13.16
CA TYR A 122 12.05 -11.31 -13.26
C TYR A 122 10.96 -11.32 -14.33
N ALA A 123 10.55 -10.16 -14.89
CA ALA A 123 9.41 -10.13 -15.82
C ALA A 123 9.67 -10.95 -17.10
N GLY A 124 10.91 -10.97 -17.59
CA GLY A 124 11.29 -11.74 -18.78
C GLY A 124 11.11 -13.25 -18.60
N GLU A 125 11.56 -13.80 -17.46
CA GLU A 125 11.42 -15.23 -17.15
C GLU A 125 9.95 -15.66 -16.99
N LEU A 126 9.08 -14.73 -16.58
CA LEU A 126 7.67 -14.98 -16.32
C LEU A 126 6.74 -14.59 -17.47
N ASN A 127 7.30 -14.12 -18.60
CA ASN A 127 6.57 -13.55 -19.73
C ASN A 127 5.55 -12.49 -19.27
N LEU A 128 6.00 -11.56 -18.44
CA LEU A 128 5.23 -10.41 -17.95
C LEU A 128 5.67 -9.12 -18.66
N PRO A 129 4.79 -8.11 -18.77
CA PRO A 129 5.21 -6.79 -19.22
C PRO A 129 6.34 -6.22 -18.36
N THR A 130 7.25 -5.45 -18.95
CA THR A 130 8.41 -4.88 -18.24
C THR A 130 8.03 -3.79 -17.24
N ASN A 131 6.99 -2.99 -17.54
CA ASN A 131 6.45 -2.01 -16.59
C ASN A 131 5.30 -2.63 -15.78
N PRO A 132 5.44 -2.76 -14.43
CA PRO A 132 4.39 -3.30 -13.57
C PRO A 132 3.10 -2.46 -13.54
N GLU A 133 3.14 -1.19 -13.95
CA GLU A 133 1.93 -0.36 -14.05
C GLU A 133 0.98 -0.84 -15.16
N HIS A 134 1.48 -1.59 -16.14
CA HIS A 134 0.68 -2.17 -17.22
C HIS A 134 0.19 -3.59 -16.92
N TRP A 135 0.47 -4.10 -15.72
CA TRP A 135 0.09 -5.46 -15.36
C TRP A 135 -1.39 -5.61 -15.12
N THR A 136 -1.96 -6.67 -15.70
CA THR A 136 -3.29 -7.16 -15.36
C THR A 136 -3.31 -7.76 -13.95
N ASP A 137 -4.50 -8.01 -13.42
CA ASP A 137 -4.66 -8.71 -12.14
C ASP A 137 -4.06 -10.12 -12.15
N ALA A 138 -4.10 -10.79 -13.30
CA ALA A 138 -3.47 -12.08 -13.48
C ALA A 138 -1.93 -11.98 -13.43
N ASP A 139 -1.35 -10.94 -14.04
CA ASP A 139 0.10 -10.68 -14.01
C ASP A 139 0.58 -10.46 -12.58
N ALA A 140 -0.17 -9.67 -11.80
CA ALA A 140 0.12 -9.44 -10.39
C ALA A 140 0.12 -10.74 -9.58
N ILE A 141 -0.88 -11.62 -9.77
CA ILE A 141 -0.90 -12.93 -9.10
C ILE A 141 0.26 -13.82 -9.55
N ARG A 142 0.58 -13.86 -10.85
CA ARG A 142 1.72 -14.63 -11.37
C ARG A 142 3.05 -14.15 -10.75
N ALA A 143 3.24 -12.85 -10.61
CA ALA A 143 4.40 -12.28 -9.93
C ALA A 143 4.46 -12.66 -8.45
N LEU A 144 3.33 -12.59 -7.75
CA LEU A 144 3.23 -12.96 -6.33
C LEU A 144 3.42 -14.47 -6.09
N LEU A 145 2.99 -15.32 -7.01
CA LEU A 145 3.27 -16.75 -6.96
C LEU A 145 4.77 -17.04 -7.08
N ALA A 146 5.47 -16.29 -7.94
CA ALA A 146 6.90 -16.47 -8.17
C ALA A 146 7.77 -15.90 -7.04
N GLN A 147 7.39 -14.76 -6.44
CA GLN A 147 8.24 -14.00 -5.50
C GLN A 147 7.47 -13.25 -4.38
N GLY A 148 6.33 -13.77 -3.89
CA GLY A 148 5.48 -13.08 -2.90
C GLY A 148 5.75 -13.36 -1.42
N HIS A 149 6.90 -13.95 -1.05
CA HIS A 149 7.15 -14.41 0.32
C HIS A 149 7.39 -13.28 1.34
N ASP A 150 7.85 -12.09 0.94
CA ASP A 150 8.01 -10.90 1.82
C ASP A 150 7.24 -9.66 1.34
N ALA A 151 6.06 -9.88 0.75
CA ALA A 151 5.16 -8.80 0.37
C ALA A 151 4.62 -8.01 1.59
N ILE A 152 4.07 -6.82 1.32
CA ILE A 152 3.35 -6.02 2.33
C ILE A 152 2.17 -6.79 2.93
N GLY A 153 1.88 -6.53 4.20
CA GLY A 153 0.77 -7.16 4.91
C GLY A 153 1.12 -8.56 5.41
N ASN A 154 0.14 -9.45 5.49
CA ASN A 154 0.27 -10.74 6.17
C ASN A 154 -0.18 -11.95 5.36
N LEU A 155 -0.23 -11.85 4.03
CA LEU A 155 -0.68 -12.95 3.18
C LEU A 155 0.48 -13.55 2.39
N LEU A 156 0.36 -14.85 2.13
CA LEU A 156 1.21 -15.60 1.21
C LEU A 156 0.32 -16.21 0.13
N ILE A 157 0.76 -16.11 -1.13
CA ILE A 157 0.02 -16.62 -2.29
C ILE A 157 0.79 -17.81 -2.87
N GLY A 158 0.19 -18.99 -2.82
CA GLY A 158 0.75 -20.23 -3.34
C GLY A 158 1.68 -20.97 -2.37
N GLU A 159 1.91 -22.24 -2.67
CA GLU A 159 2.78 -23.13 -1.88
C GLU A 159 4.24 -22.69 -1.89
N GLN A 160 4.71 -22.08 -2.99
CA GLN A 160 6.10 -21.62 -3.08
C GLN A 160 6.38 -20.49 -2.08
N ALA A 161 5.49 -19.50 -1.98
CA ALA A 161 5.62 -18.42 -1.00
C ALA A 161 5.58 -18.96 0.44
N ARG A 162 4.73 -19.97 0.69
CA ARG A 162 4.68 -20.69 1.98
C ARG A 162 5.98 -21.43 2.29
N ALA A 163 6.50 -22.23 1.35
CA ALA A 163 7.74 -22.98 1.54
C ALA A 163 8.90 -22.04 1.85
N ARG A 164 9.06 -20.96 1.08
CA ARG A 164 10.10 -19.95 1.33
C ARG A 164 9.97 -19.28 2.69
N PHE A 165 8.75 -18.97 3.14
CA PHE A 165 8.56 -18.43 4.48
C PHE A 165 8.93 -19.42 5.59
N LEU A 166 8.72 -20.72 5.39
CA LEU A 166 9.08 -21.75 6.37
C LEU A 166 10.59 -22.06 6.38
N GLU A 167 11.25 -21.91 5.23
CA GLU A 167 12.68 -22.17 5.06
C GLU A 167 13.56 -20.94 5.33
N MET A 168 12.98 -19.73 5.36
CA MET A 168 13.78 -18.52 5.54
C MET A 168 14.43 -18.52 6.94
N PRO A 169 15.70 -18.10 7.04
CA PRO A 169 16.34 -17.93 8.33
C PRO A 169 15.63 -16.83 9.12
N GLU A 170 15.77 -16.89 10.45
CA GLU A 170 15.30 -15.79 11.29
C GLU A 170 16.00 -14.48 10.87
N PRO A 171 15.25 -13.38 10.74
CA PRO A 171 15.83 -12.09 10.37
C PRO A 171 16.89 -11.64 11.39
N ALA A 172 18.13 -11.51 10.92
CA ALA A 172 19.24 -11.03 11.74
C ALA A 172 19.44 -9.52 11.56
N PRO A 173 19.70 -8.76 12.64
CA PRO A 173 20.09 -7.36 12.55
C PRO A 173 21.33 -7.16 11.68
N VAL A 174 21.26 -6.22 10.73
CA VAL A 174 22.40 -5.84 9.90
C VAL A 174 23.26 -4.77 10.56
N GLU A 175 24.58 -4.78 10.29
CA GLU A 175 25.47 -3.67 10.64
C GLU A 175 25.24 -2.53 9.65
N ARG A 176 24.76 -1.38 10.13
CA ARG A 176 24.23 -0.32 9.26
C ARG A 176 25.28 0.33 8.36
N ALA A 177 26.47 0.60 8.88
CA ALA A 177 27.48 1.37 8.17
C ALA A 177 27.99 0.64 6.92
N THR A 178 28.01 -0.69 6.96
CA THR A 178 28.40 -1.55 5.83
C THR A 178 27.21 -2.06 5.02
N ALA A 179 26.12 -2.47 5.68
CA ALA A 179 25.02 -3.12 4.98
C ALA A 179 24.10 -2.14 4.23
N LEU A 180 23.81 -0.95 4.78
CA LEU A 180 22.87 -0.03 4.12
C LEU A 180 23.38 0.45 2.75
N PRO A 181 24.66 0.86 2.58
CA PRO A 181 25.18 1.21 1.26
C PRO A 181 25.14 0.02 0.28
N ALA A 182 25.50 -1.18 0.73
CA ALA A 182 25.46 -2.38 -0.11
C ALA A 182 24.04 -2.73 -0.56
N LEU A 183 23.05 -2.64 0.35
CA LEU A 183 21.65 -2.87 0.04
C LEU A 183 21.06 -1.80 -0.87
N ALA A 184 21.46 -0.53 -0.72
CA ALA A 184 21.06 0.54 -1.64
C ALA A 184 21.60 0.31 -3.05
N LEU A 185 22.87 -0.11 -3.19
CA LEU A 185 23.45 -0.46 -4.48
C LEU A 185 22.70 -1.64 -5.13
N ALA A 186 22.46 -2.71 -4.36
CA ALA A 186 21.69 -3.87 -4.84
C ALA A 186 20.26 -3.46 -5.24
N ALA A 187 19.59 -2.61 -4.45
CA ALA A 187 18.26 -2.10 -4.79
C ALA A 187 18.27 -1.27 -6.07
N GLY A 188 19.29 -0.44 -6.29
CA GLY A 188 19.50 0.32 -7.53
C GLY A 188 19.71 -0.56 -8.77
N ALA A 189 20.37 -1.70 -8.60
CA ALA A 189 20.61 -2.68 -9.66
C ALA A 189 19.42 -3.63 -9.91
N GLY A 190 18.33 -3.53 -9.14
CA GLY A 190 17.21 -4.47 -9.20
C GLY A 190 17.46 -5.81 -8.49
N GLU A 191 18.51 -5.89 -7.69
CA GLU A 191 18.96 -7.11 -7.01
C GLU A 191 18.42 -7.29 -5.60
N ALA A 192 17.81 -6.25 -5.00
CA ALA A 192 17.25 -6.34 -3.65
C ALA A 192 16.21 -7.48 -3.54
N PRO A 193 16.38 -8.44 -2.61
CA PRO A 193 15.48 -9.57 -2.48
C PRO A 193 14.07 -9.14 -2.00
N GLY A 194 13.03 -9.73 -2.61
CA GLY A 194 11.77 -10.08 -1.94
C GLY A 194 10.83 -8.98 -1.42
N SER A 195 11.21 -7.70 -1.43
CA SER A 195 10.37 -6.63 -0.87
C SER A 195 9.47 -5.99 -1.92
N SER A 196 8.16 -5.96 -1.67
CA SER A 196 7.15 -5.34 -2.56
C SER A 196 6.58 -4.02 -2.02
N ALA A 197 7.28 -3.31 -1.13
CA ALA A 197 6.77 -2.05 -0.58
C ALA A 197 6.57 -1.00 -1.70
N GLY A 198 5.40 -0.37 -1.74
CA GLY A 198 5.04 0.58 -2.80
C GLY A 198 5.75 1.94 -2.70
N GLY A 199 5.52 2.80 -3.70
CA GLY A 199 5.99 4.19 -3.76
C GLY A 199 7.23 4.40 -4.65
N GLU A 200 7.44 5.63 -5.10
CA GLU A 200 8.40 5.97 -6.16
C GLU A 200 9.84 6.22 -5.68
N GLN A 201 10.01 6.55 -4.40
CA GLN A 201 11.33 6.86 -3.84
C GLN A 201 12.19 5.58 -3.66
N PRO A 202 13.52 5.65 -3.88
CA PRO A 202 14.42 4.52 -3.64
C PRO A 202 14.35 4.00 -2.22
N LYS A 203 14.13 2.69 -2.09
CA LYS A 203 13.98 2.02 -0.79
C LYS A 203 14.33 0.53 -0.84
N PHE A 204 14.57 -0.05 0.33
CA PHE A 204 14.66 -1.50 0.55
C PHE A 204 14.15 -1.86 1.95
N CYS A 205 13.91 -3.14 2.20
CA CYS A 205 13.57 -3.64 3.54
C CYS A 205 14.75 -4.43 4.12
N THR A 206 14.95 -4.33 5.43
CA THR A 206 15.96 -5.10 6.17
C THR A 206 15.53 -5.25 7.64
N CYS A 207 16.35 -5.93 8.45
CA CYS A 207 16.18 -6.04 9.88
C CYS A 207 17.36 -5.36 10.60
N THR A 208 17.09 -4.61 11.67
CA THR A 208 18.09 -4.02 12.55
C THR A 208 17.81 -4.45 13.99
N GLU A 209 18.58 -3.97 14.98
CA GLU A 209 18.30 -4.27 16.39
C GLU A 209 16.93 -3.72 16.85
N ARG A 210 16.34 -2.80 16.06
CA ARG A 210 14.98 -2.27 16.27
C ARG A 210 13.90 -3.15 15.63
N GLY A 211 14.28 -4.21 14.91
CA GLY A 211 13.41 -5.13 14.20
C GLY A 211 13.31 -4.81 12.70
N HIS A 212 12.16 -5.16 12.11
CA HIS A 212 11.92 -4.97 10.68
C HIS A 212 11.77 -3.50 10.31
N VAL A 213 12.56 -3.05 9.34
CA VAL A 213 12.59 -1.65 8.88
C VAL A 213 12.50 -1.57 7.37
N LEU A 214 11.92 -0.46 6.91
CA LEU A 214 12.01 0.03 5.55
C LEU A 214 12.99 1.19 5.54
N VAL A 215 13.99 1.13 4.67
CA VAL A 215 15.02 2.16 4.55
C VAL A 215 14.82 2.87 3.22
N LYS A 216 14.52 4.17 3.27
CA LYS A 216 14.55 5.07 2.11
C LYS A 216 15.95 5.66 1.97
N PHE A 217 16.42 5.90 0.76
CA PHE A 217 17.78 6.42 0.55
C PHE A 217 17.88 7.39 -0.62
N SER A 218 18.84 8.33 -0.55
CA SER A 218 19.16 9.25 -1.63
C SER A 218 20.11 8.61 -2.65
N ALA A 219 20.19 9.16 -3.86
CA ALA A 219 21.29 8.85 -4.77
C ALA A 219 22.65 9.32 -4.18
N PRO A 220 23.76 8.66 -4.56
CA PRO A 220 25.11 9.01 -4.07
C PRO A 220 25.69 10.24 -4.76
N ASP A 221 25.15 10.65 -5.91
CA ASP A 221 25.68 11.74 -6.70
C ASP A 221 25.75 13.05 -5.91
N ASP A 222 26.84 13.78 -6.12
CA ASP A 222 27.00 15.13 -5.59
C ASP A 222 26.45 16.14 -6.60
N ASN A 223 25.12 16.28 -6.61
CA ASN A 223 24.42 17.24 -7.43
C ASN A 223 23.22 17.85 -6.68
N PRO A 224 22.65 18.98 -7.15
CA PRO A 224 21.56 19.66 -6.45
C PRO A 224 20.29 18.82 -6.25
N VAL A 225 20.00 17.88 -7.15
CA VAL A 225 18.83 17.00 -7.07
C VAL A 225 19.02 15.97 -5.96
N SER A 226 20.17 15.29 -5.94
CA SER A 226 20.51 14.33 -4.88
C SER A 226 20.62 15.01 -3.52
N GLU A 227 21.20 16.21 -3.44
CA GLU A 227 21.23 17.03 -2.23
C GLU A 227 19.83 17.34 -1.73
N ARG A 228 18.92 17.78 -2.62
CA ARG A 228 17.53 18.04 -2.27
C ARG A 228 16.85 16.81 -1.68
N TRP A 229 17.09 15.62 -2.25
CA TRP A 229 16.54 14.37 -1.73
C TRP A 229 17.11 14.00 -0.36
N ARG A 230 18.40 14.27 -0.09
CA ARG A 230 18.97 14.12 1.26
C ARG A 230 18.25 15.04 2.26
N ASP A 231 17.96 16.28 1.87
CA ASP A 231 17.22 17.18 2.75
C ASP A 231 15.76 16.72 2.95
N LEU A 232 15.10 16.23 1.91
CA LEU A 232 13.73 15.73 2.03
C LEU A 232 13.61 14.49 2.92
N LEU A 233 14.58 13.57 2.89
CA LEU A 233 14.63 12.44 3.82
C LEU A 233 14.81 12.89 5.27
N LEU A 234 15.62 13.92 5.51
CA LEU A 234 15.75 14.52 6.84
C LEU A 234 14.47 15.24 7.27
N ALA A 235 13.81 15.96 6.35
CA ALA A 235 12.53 16.59 6.62
C ALA A 235 11.44 15.56 6.96
N GLU A 236 11.40 14.42 6.27
CA GLU A 236 10.50 13.31 6.59
C GLU A 236 10.76 12.78 8.01
N HIS A 237 12.03 12.53 8.38
CA HIS A 237 12.39 12.12 9.74
C HIS A 237 11.86 13.08 10.80
N LEU A 238 12.08 14.39 10.61
CA LEU A 238 11.63 15.40 11.56
C LEU A 238 10.11 15.51 11.63
N ALA A 239 9.41 15.41 10.49
CA ALA A 239 7.96 15.41 10.44
C ALA A 239 7.36 14.17 11.15
N LEU A 240 7.91 12.99 10.90
CA LEU A 240 7.53 11.74 11.57
C LEU A 240 7.81 11.78 13.07
N LYS A 241 8.93 12.39 13.49
CA LYS A 241 9.24 12.60 14.91
C LYS A 241 8.23 13.52 15.60
N VAL A 242 7.77 14.58 14.94
CA VAL A 242 6.67 15.44 15.43
C VAL A 242 5.37 14.65 15.59
N LEU A 243 5.12 13.71 14.67
CA LEU A 243 3.99 12.77 14.73
C LEU A 243 4.24 11.57 15.66
N ARG A 244 5.34 11.56 16.41
CA ARG A 244 5.73 10.50 17.37
C ARG A 244 5.97 9.13 16.72
N VAL A 245 6.37 9.11 15.46
CA VAL A 245 6.86 7.91 14.77
C VAL A 245 8.39 7.88 14.90
N GLU A 246 8.92 6.84 15.54
CA GLU A 246 10.35 6.72 15.81
C GLU A 246 11.14 6.28 14.57
N THR A 247 11.83 7.21 13.92
CA THR A 247 12.70 6.95 12.76
C THR A 247 14.14 7.34 13.06
N GLU A 248 15.09 6.82 12.28
CA GLU A 248 16.52 7.13 12.41
C GLU A 248 17.09 7.59 11.06
N VAL A 249 18.09 8.46 11.07
CA VAL A 249 18.74 8.98 9.84
C VAL A 249 20.24 8.80 9.90
N PHE A 250 20.78 8.11 8.89
CA PHE A 250 22.21 7.83 8.75
C PHE A 250 22.77 8.45 7.47
N ASP A 251 24.04 8.84 7.51
CA ASP A 251 24.76 9.37 6.36
C ASP A 251 25.98 8.48 6.10
N PHE A 252 26.02 7.79 4.95
CA PHE A 252 27.11 6.89 4.56
C PHE A 252 27.45 7.09 3.08
N GLY A 253 28.74 7.25 2.76
CA GLY A 253 29.22 7.31 1.37
C GLY A 253 28.57 8.39 0.50
N GLY A 254 28.23 9.55 1.07
CA GLY A 254 27.55 10.65 0.35
C GLY A 254 26.04 10.45 0.17
N GLN A 255 25.48 9.34 0.64
CA GLN A 255 24.05 9.08 0.67
C GLN A 255 23.46 9.32 2.06
N ARG A 256 22.18 9.68 2.10
CA ARG A 256 21.38 9.69 3.32
C ARG A 256 20.38 8.54 3.30
N PHE A 257 20.21 7.92 4.46
CA PHE A 257 19.31 6.80 4.70
C PHE A 257 18.33 7.17 5.80
N LEU A 258 17.04 7.01 5.53
CA LEU A 258 15.96 7.15 6.50
C LEU A 258 15.42 5.76 6.84
N GLU A 259 15.65 5.32 8.07
CA GLU A 259 15.15 4.06 8.62
C GLU A 259 13.79 4.25 9.28
N ILE A 260 12.78 3.52 8.78
CA ILE A 260 11.39 3.59 9.20
C ILE A 260 10.94 2.22 9.70
N PRO A 261 10.41 2.08 10.92
CA PRO A 261 9.86 0.82 11.40
C PRO A 261 8.71 0.32 10.52
N ARG A 262 8.71 -0.97 10.19
CA ARG A 262 7.60 -1.60 9.47
C ARG A 262 6.46 -1.93 10.43
N PHE A 263 5.33 -1.23 10.30
CA PHE A 263 4.13 -1.49 11.09
C PHE A 263 3.37 -2.76 10.66
N ASP A 264 3.72 -3.37 9.52
CA ASP A 264 3.14 -4.62 9.03
C ASP A 264 3.91 -5.87 9.49
N ARG A 265 4.87 -5.70 10.39
CA ARG A 265 5.73 -6.73 10.98
C ARG A 265 5.65 -6.67 12.50
N THR A 266 5.78 -7.82 13.17
CA THR A 266 5.79 -7.92 14.63
C THR A 266 6.62 -9.11 15.09
N GLY A 267 7.50 -8.89 16.07
CA GLY A 267 8.54 -9.86 16.43
C GLY A 267 9.44 -10.21 15.24
N LEU A 268 10.00 -11.42 15.24
CA LEU A 268 10.89 -11.87 14.17
C LEU A 268 10.14 -12.28 12.90
N LEU A 269 8.99 -12.95 13.04
CA LEU A 269 8.29 -13.59 11.93
C LEU A 269 6.81 -13.19 11.80
N GLY A 270 6.26 -12.48 12.78
CA GLY A 270 4.85 -12.10 12.80
C GLY A 270 4.53 -11.00 11.78
N ARG A 271 3.31 -11.04 11.25
CA ARG A 271 2.83 -10.06 10.27
C ARG A 271 1.42 -9.56 10.59
N ILE A 272 1.14 -8.34 10.16
CA ILE A 272 -0.16 -7.66 10.32
C ILE A 272 -0.72 -7.33 8.95
N GLY A 273 -2.01 -7.57 8.72
CA GLY A 273 -2.65 -7.24 7.44
C GLY A 273 -2.75 -5.72 7.26
N VAL A 274 -2.52 -5.23 6.04
CA VAL A 274 -2.53 -3.80 5.71
C VAL A 274 -3.47 -3.56 4.54
N PHE A 275 -4.24 -2.48 4.63
CA PHE A 275 -5.09 -2.00 3.55
C PHE A 275 -4.87 -0.49 3.37
N SER A 276 -4.45 -0.04 2.20
CA SER A 276 -4.37 1.38 1.88
C SER A 276 -5.77 1.99 1.78
N LEU A 277 -5.87 3.30 1.98
CA LEU A 277 -7.12 4.02 1.75
C LEU A 277 -7.61 3.82 0.31
N ARG A 278 -6.69 3.70 -0.66
CA ARG A 278 -6.99 3.38 -2.07
C ARG A 278 -7.72 2.04 -2.20
N ALA A 279 -7.26 1.00 -1.51
CA ALA A 279 -7.89 -0.31 -1.54
C ALA A 279 -9.28 -0.30 -0.88
N LEU A 280 -9.44 0.43 0.24
CA LEU A 280 -10.73 0.55 0.91
C LEU A 280 -11.73 1.44 0.15
N ASP A 281 -11.27 2.53 -0.48
CA ASP A 281 -12.09 3.37 -1.33
C ASP A 281 -12.64 2.57 -2.52
N ALA A 282 -11.76 1.87 -3.24
CA ALA A 282 -12.14 1.07 -4.41
C ALA A 282 -13.25 0.05 -4.13
N GLU A 283 -13.26 -0.53 -2.92
CA GLU A 283 -14.23 -1.56 -2.54
C GLU A 283 -15.50 -0.99 -1.90
N PHE A 284 -15.39 0.00 -1.00
CA PHE A 284 -16.50 0.39 -0.12
C PHE A 284 -17.11 1.77 -0.41
N VAL A 285 -16.39 2.65 -1.12
CA VAL A 285 -16.83 4.05 -1.29
C VAL A 285 -16.95 4.42 -2.77
N GLY A 286 -15.90 4.19 -3.56
CA GLY A 286 -15.87 4.48 -4.99
C GLY A 286 -15.76 5.98 -5.31
N ASN A 287 -15.08 6.77 -4.46
CA ASN A 287 -14.90 8.21 -4.65
C ASN A 287 -13.41 8.61 -4.70
N ALA A 288 -12.72 8.14 -5.74
CA ALA A 288 -11.29 8.35 -5.95
C ALA A 288 -10.83 9.82 -6.02
N ARG A 289 -11.73 10.80 -6.08
CA ARG A 289 -11.40 12.24 -6.09
C ARG A 289 -11.46 12.89 -4.70
N ALA A 290 -12.08 12.24 -3.73
CA ALA A 290 -12.23 12.79 -2.38
C ALA A 290 -10.90 12.78 -1.62
N SER A 291 -10.73 13.74 -0.70
CA SER A 291 -9.58 13.79 0.21
C SER A 291 -9.66 12.70 1.28
N TRP A 292 -8.54 12.45 1.98
CA TRP A 292 -8.50 11.42 3.03
C TRP A 292 -9.60 11.58 4.09
N PRO A 293 -9.82 12.78 4.68
CA PRO A 293 -10.84 12.94 5.73
C PRO A 293 -12.25 12.58 5.25
N VAL A 294 -12.59 12.93 4.01
CA VAL A 294 -13.91 12.64 3.42
C VAL A 294 -14.11 11.13 3.26
N LEU A 295 -13.12 10.43 2.71
CA LEU A 295 -13.19 8.98 2.51
C LEU A 295 -13.23 8.23 3.84
N VAL A 296 -12.38 8.62 4.80
CA VAL A 296 -12.34 7.98 6.11
C VAL A 296 -13.64 8.20 6.89
N ASN A 297 -14.24 9.38 6.83
CA ASN A 297 -15.56 9.63 7.43
C ASN A 297 -16.65 8.73 6.82
N SER A 298 -16.60 8.47 5.52
CA SER A 298 -17.51 7.51 4.87
C SER A 298 -17.29 6.08 5.38
N LEU A 299 -16.03 5.64 5.43
CA LEU A 299 -15.66 4.30 5.90
C LEU A 299 -16.01 4.07 7.39
N VAL A 300 -15.89 5.11 8.23
CA VAL A 300 -16.33 5.08 9.64
C VAL A 300 -17.84 4.95 9.72
N THR A 301 -18.58 5.76 8.94
CA THR A 301 -20.05 5.71 8.90
C THR A 301 -20.57 4.33 8.48
N GLN A 302 -19.86 3.67 7.56
CA GLN A 302 -20.16 2.30 7.10
C GLN A 302 -19.66 1.19 8.07
N GLY A 303 -18.97 1.55 9.15
CA GLY A 303 -18.45 0.61 10.15
C GLY A 303 -17.26 -0.23 9.67
N HIS A 304 -16.55 0.20 8.62
CA HIS A 304 -15.36 -0.50 8.12
C HIS A 304 -14.08 -0.07 8.82
N VAL A 305 -14.01 1.19 9.23
CA VAL A 305 -12.86 1.81 9.90
C VAL A 305 -13.27 2.28 11.30
N HIS A 306 -12.36 2.20 12.26
CA HIS A 306 -12.60 2.57 13.64
C HIS A 306 -12.83 4.10 13.77
N PRO A 307 -13.79 4.57 14.57
CA PRO A 307 -14.12 6.01 14.68
C PRO A 307 -12.93 6.91 14.99
N ASP A 308 -12.00 6.48 15.85
CA ASP A 308 -10.79 7.24 16.19
C ASP A 308 -9.93 7.63 14.97
N ALA A 309 -10.00 6.85 13.89
CA ALA A 309 -9.24 7.13 12.67
C ALA A 309 -9.67 8.44 11.98
N ALA A 310 -10.90 8.92 12.20
CA ALA A 310 -11.40 10.15 11.59
C ALA A 310 -10.59 11.37 12.05
N ALA A 311 -10.44 11.54 13.37
CA ALA A 311 -9.70 12.66 13.96
C ALA A 311 -8.21 12.59 13.59
N ASP A 312 -7.60 11.41 13.68
CA ASP A 312 -6.19 11.25 13.33
C ASP A 312 -5.93 11.48 11.84
N THR A 313 -6.82 11.02 10.94
CA THR A 313 -6.70 11.28 9.50
C THR A 313 -6.84 12.77 9.19
N ALA A 314 -7.81 13.46 9.83
CA ALA A 314 -7.99 14.90 9.66
C ALA A 314 -6.74 15.67 10.12
N ARG A 315 -6.17 15.30 11.26
CA ARG A 315 -4.92 15.87 11.77
C ARG A 315 -3.75 15.64 10.83
N LEU A 316 -3.57 14.40 10.32
CA LEU A 316 -2.49 14.07 9.38
C LEU A 316 -2.61 14.85 8.07
N TRP A 317 -3.81 14.93 7.50
CA TRP A 317 -4.07 15.71 6.29
C TRP A 317 -3.77 17.19 6.49
N ALA A 318 -4.26 17.77 7.60
CA ALA A 318 -4.01 19.17 7.93
C ALA A 318 -2.52 19.45 8.15
N PHE A 319 -1.82 18.59 8.90
CA PHE A 319 -0.38 18.72 9.13
C PHE A 319 0.41 18.60 7.83
N GLY A 320 0.13 17.58 7.01
CA GLY A 320 0.74 17.41 5.69
C GLY A 320 0.54 18.64 4.80
N THR A 321 -0.68 19.19 4.75
CA THR A 321 -0.98 20.43 4.02
C THR A 321 -0.12 21.61 4.50
N LEU A 322 0.03 21.76 5.82
CA LEU A 322 0.75 22.88 6.43
C LEU A 322 2.28 22.79 6.29
N ILE A 323 2.83 21.58 6.16
CA ILE A 323 4.26 21.43 5.85
C ILE A 323 4.55 21.46 4.33
N GLY A 324 3.52 21.60 3.48
CA GLY A 324 3.70 21.61 2.03
C GLY A 324 3.86 20.21 1.43
N ASN A 325 3.27 19.18 2.06
CA ASN A 325 3.18 17.86 1.46
C ASN A 325 2.15 17.87 0.31
N THR A 326 2.63 17.78 -0.92
CA THR A 326 1.81 17.75 -2.14
C THR A 326 1.53 16.34 -2.64
N ASP A 327 1.97 15.30 -1.92
CA ASP A 327 1.88 13.89 -2.35
C ASP A 327 1.03 13.03 -1.40
N MET A 328 -0.09 13.58 -0.93
CA MET A 328 -1.04 12.89 -0.05
C MET A 328 -2.09 12.09 -0.86
N HIS A 329 -1.64 11.19 -1.74
CA HIS A 329 -2.54 10.30 -2.48
C HIS A 329 -3.06 9.14 -1.60
N HIS A 330 -4.13 8.45 -2.00
CA HIS A 330 -4.78 7.42 -1.18
C HIS A 330 -3.91 6.17 -0.87
N GLY A 331 -2.73 6.09 -1.48
CA GLY A 331 -1.74 5.05 -1.18
C GLY A 331 -0.85 5.36 0.01
N ASN A 332 -0.84 6.62 0.49
CA ASN A 332 -0.02 7.11 1.60
C ASN A 332 -0.79 7.21 2.94
N LEU A 333 -1.96 6.58 2.99
CA LEU A 333 -2.71 6.34 4.23
C LEU A 333 -3.10 4.87 4.25
N SER A 334 -2.98 4.21 5.40
CA SER A 334 -3.30 2.79 5.52
C SER A 334 -3.96 2.43 6.84
N PHE A 335 -4.57 1.25 6.85
CA PHE A 335 -5.26 0.67 7.97
C PHE A 335 -4.72 -0.72 8.25
N ILE A 336 -4.68 -1.09 9.53
CA ILE A 336 -4.17 -2.38 9.98
C ILE A 336 -5.29 -3.32 10.41
N ASN A 337 -5.13 -4.59 10.08
CA ASN A 337 -6.04 -5.68 10.40
C ASN A 337 -5.49 -6.54 11.55
N SER A 338 -5.26 -5.91 12.70
CA SER A 338 -4.80 -6.61 13.91
C SER A 338 -5.94 -7.38 14.60
N HIS A 339 -7.17 -6.88 14.52
CA HIS A 339 -8.32 -7.39 15.29
C HIS A 339 -9.56 -7.70 14.43
N GLY A 340 -9.45 -7.67 13.09
CA GLY A 340 -10.62 -7.67 12.21
C GLY A 340 -11.19 -6.26 12.01
N ARG A 341 -12.43 -6.19 11.53
CA ARG A 341 -13.16 -4.92 11.42
C ARG A 341 -13.80 -4.54 12.77
N PRO A 342 -13.91 -3.24 13.09
CA PRO A 342 -13.45 -2.11 12.28
C PRO A 342 -11.92 -1.94 12.27
N TYR A 343 -11.35 -1.54 11.13
CA TYR A 343 -9.89 -1.41 10.97
C TYR A 343 -9.35 -0.14 11.63
N HIS A 344 -8.19 -0.23 12.27
CA HIS A 344 -7.51 0.91 12.89
C HIS A 344 -6.56 1.58 11.90
N LEU A 345 -6.35 2.89 12.06
CA LEU A 345 -5.38 3.64 11.28
C LEU A 345 -3.96 3.12 11.57
N ALA A 346 -3.16 2.95 10.51
CA ALA A 346 -1.74 2.62 10.64
C ALA A 346 -0.93 3.84 11.10
N PRO A 347 0.27 3.65 11.69
CA PRO A 347 1.20 4.75 11.93
C PRO A 347 1.48 5.57 10.67
N ALA A 348 1.73 6.86 10.84
CA ALA A 348 2.04 7.76 9.72
C ALA A 348 3.35 7.38 9.02
N TYR A 349 3.39 7.53 7.70
CA TYR A 349 4.55 7.34 6.84
C TYR A 349 4.42 8.25 5.62
N ASP A 350 5.54 8.54 4.94
CA ASP A 350 5.56 9.38 3.73
C ASP A 350 4.96 10.80 3.95
N ILE A 351 5.22 11.36 5.12
CA ILE A 351 4.83 12.72 5.50
C ILE A 351 6.04 13.63 5.43
N LEU A 352 6.17 14.39 4.34
CA LEU A 352 7.31 15.25 4.06
C LEU A 352 6.91 16.42 3.13
N PRO A 353 7.68 17.52 3.08
CA PRO A 353 7.33 18.71 2.31
C PRO A 353 7.60 18.52 0.81
N MET A 354 6.83 17.64 0.16
CA MET A 354 6.99 17.27 -1.26
C MET A 354 6.85 18.44 -2.24
N GLY A 355 6.30 19.58 -1.81
CA GLY A 355 6.32 20.82 -2.59
C GLY A 355 7.74 21.32 -2.92
N PHE A 356 8.76 20.86 -2.21
CA PHE A 356 10.17 21.13 -2.48
C PHE A 356 10.90 20.02 -3.25
N ALA A 357 10.19 18.94 -3.64
CA ALA A 357 10.78 17.89 -4.47
C ALA A 357 11.25 18.45 -5.82
N PRO A 358 12.42 18.01 -6.33
CA PRO A 358 12.84 18.35 -7.69
C PRO A 358 11.78 17.92 -8.70
N ARG A 359 11.54 18.75 -9.72
CA ARG A 359 10.65 18.36 -10.82
C ARG A 359 11.28 17.25 -11.66
N ALA A 360 10.48 16.56 -12.48
CA ALA A 360 10.96 15.50 -13.38
C ALA A 360 12.14 15.91 -14.28
N GLY A 361 12.24 17.20 -14.67
CA GLY A 361 13.37 17.75 -15.42
C GLY A 361 14.58 18.18 -14.59
N GLY A 362 14.62 17.88 -13.29
CA GLY A 362 15.70 18.25 -12.36
C GLY A 362 15.62 19.67 -11.79
N ALA A 363 14.58 20.44 -12.12
CA ALA A 363 14.41 21.80 -11.62
C ALA A 363 14.17 21.81 -10.09
N ILE A 364 14.98 22.59 -9.37
CA ILE A 364 14.85 22.79 -7.93
C ILE A 364 13.70 23.76 -7.62
N VAL A 365 12.91 23.43 -6.59
CA VAL A 365 11.72 24.20 -6.18
C VAL A 365 11.90 24.69 -4.76
N ASN A 366 11.87 26.02 -4.59
CA ASN A 366 12.02 26.69 -3.29
C ASN A 366 10.77 27.51 -2.93
N THR A 367 9.60 27.11 -3.42
CA THR A 367 8.34 27.84 -3.23
C THR A 367 7.22 26.88 -2.91
N LEU A 368 6.31 27.28 -2.03
CA LEU A 368 5.06 26.54 -1.77
C LEU A 368 3.87 27.32 -2.32
N ARG A 369 2.83 26.59 -2.71
CA ARG A 369 1.53 27.18 -3.00
C ARG A 369 0.77 27.39 -1.68
N PRO A 370 -0.08 28.42 -1.59
CA PRO A 370 -0.96 28.62 -0.45
C PRO A 370 -1.70 27.35 -0.04
N ALA A 371 -1.78 27.10 1.27
CA ALA A 371 -2.51 25.95 1.82
C ALA A 371 -3.99 25.98 1.41
N THR A 372 -4.55 24.84 1.02
CA THR A 372 -5.99 24.68 0.81
C THR A 372 -6.62 24.11 2.07
N LEU A 373 -7.41 24.91 2.79
CA LEU A 373 -8.10 24.47 3.99
C LEU A 373 -9.37 23.72 3.60
N SER A 374 -9.35 22.39 3.76
CA SER A 374 -10.49 21.51 3.51
C SER A 374 -11.62 21.76 4.51
N GLU A 375 -12.85 21.92 4.02
CA GLU A 375 -14.08 22.07 4.83
C GLU A 375 -14.42 20.79 5.62
N ALA A 376 -13.90 19.64 5.19
CA ALA A 376 -14.06 18.38 5.91
C ALA A 376 -13.26 18.29 7.24
N ILE A 377 -12.53 19.35 7.61
CA ILE A 377 -11.70 19.43 8.81
C ILE A 377 -12.14 20.66 9.60
N ASP A 378 -12.48 20.46 10.88
CA ASP A 378 -12.90 21.53 11.77
C ASP A 378 -11.75 22.48 12.15
N GLY A 379 -12.10 23.66 12.67
CA GLY A 379 -11.15 24.70 13.04
C GLY A 379 -10.18 24.28 14.15
N ASP A 380 -10.60 23.45 15.10
CA ASP A 380 -9.75 23.00 16.21
C ASP A 380 -8.66 22.04 15.73
N THR A 381 -8.99 21.14 14.81
CA THR A 381 -8.05 20.24 14.14
C THR A 381 -7.03 21.03 13.31
N TRP A 382 -7.46 22.09 12.60
CA TRP A 382 -6.52 22.99 11.91
C TRP A 382 -5.59 23.73 12.87
N ARG A 383 -6.09 24.21 14.01
CA ARG A 383 -5.27 24.86 15.06
C ARG A 383 -4.30 23.88 15.71
N GLU A 384 -4.71 22.63 15.92
CA GLU A 384 -3.84 21.56 16.38
C GLU A 384 -2.72 21.26 15.37
N ALA A 385 -3.08 21.02 14.11
CA ALA A 385 -2.13 20.76 13.04
C ALA A 385 -1.14 21.92 12.84
N LEU A 386 -1.59 23.17 13.00
CA LEU A 386 -0.71 24.34 12.97
C LEU A 386 0.34 24.30 14.09
N ARG A 387 -0.04 23.93 15.31
CA ARG A 387 0.95 23.76 16.40
C ARG A 387 1.99 22.70 16.07
N LEU A 388 1.57 21.59 15.45
CA LEU A 388 2.49 20.55 14.99
C LEU A 388 3.41 21.06 13.87
N ALA A 389 2.86 21.76 12.88
CA ALA A 389 3.63 22.32 11.77
C ALA A 389 4.64 23.39 12.23
N GLU A 390 4.29 24.20 13.22
CA GLU A 390 5.23 25.13 13.87
C GLU A 390 6.35 24.40 14.61
N ASN A 391 6.03 23.32 15.33
CA ASN A 391 7.05 22.49 15.96
C ASN A 391 8.00 21.86 14.93
N PHE A 392 7.45 21.36 13.82
CA PHE A 392 8.25 20.89 12.69
C PHE A 392 9.16 21.98 12.14
N PHE A 393 8.64 23.18 11.87
CA PHE A 393 9.42 24.31 11.36
C PHE A 393 10.55 24.70 12.31
N VAL A 394 10.28 24.83 13.62
CA VAL A 394 11.30 25.17 14.63
C VAL A 394 12.36 24.09 14.72
N THR A 395 11.97 22.81 14.69
CA THR A 395 12.91 21.69 14.73
C THR A 395 13.78 21.66 13.48
N ALA A 396 13.18 21.84 12.30
CA ALA A 396 13.90 21.88 11.03
C ALA A 396 14.88 23.06 10.95
N SER A 397 14.47 24.25 11.39
CA SER A 397 15.30 25.46 11.37
C SER A 397 16.49 25.41 12.34
N ARG A 398 16.43 24.56 13.36
CA ARG A 398 17.53 24.33 14.32
C ARG A 398 18.42 23.16 13.93
N CYS A 399 18.08 22.41 12.89
CA CYS A 399 18.83 21.25 12.46
C CYS A 399 19.98 21.68 11.53
N ASP A 400 21.21 21.42 11.96
CA ASP A 400 22.45 21.71 11.23
C ASP A 400 22.78 20.68 10.14
N ARG A 401 21.97 19.61 10.02
CA ARG A 401 22.14 18.52 9.04
C ARG A 401 21.51 18.78 7.67
N PHE A 402 20.78 19.89 7.52
CA PHE A 402 20.28 20.34 6.22
C PHE A 402 21.40 21.00 5.41
N SER A 403 21.33 20.87 4.09
CA SER A 403 22.22 21.60 3.20
C SER A 403 21.94 23.12 3.26
N ALA A 404 22.94 23.92 2.89
CA ALA A 404 22.75 25.36 2.71
C ALA A 404 21.72 25.68 1.61
N SER A 405 21.54 24.79 0.63
CA SER A 405 20.55 24.98 -0.45
C SER A 405 19.11 24.78 0.03
N PHE A 406 18.91 24.25 1.24
CA PHE A 406 17.59 24.10 1.86
C PHE A 406 17.09 25.36 2.59
N THR A 407 17.96 26.33 2.89
CA THR A 407 17.58 27.58 3.58
C THR A 407 16.40 28.31 2.91
N PRO A 408 16.37 28.51 1.57
CA PRO A 408 15.23 29.13 0.90
C PRO A 408 13.91 28.36 1.06
N CYS A 409 13.96 27.04 1.27
CA CYS A 409 12.76 26.23 1.54
C CYS A 409 12.21 26.47 2.93
N LEU A 410 13.08 26.63 3.93
CA LEU A 410 12.64 27.02 5.27
C LEU A 410 12.00 28.41 5.25
N GLU A 411 12.57 29.36 4.51
CA GLU A 411 11.97 30.69 4.30
C GLU A 411 10.58 30.61 3.65
N ALA A 412 10.45 29.82 2.58
CA ALA A 412 9.17 29.59 1.92
C ALA A 412 8.14 28.88 2.82
N LEU A 413 8.59 27.92 3.64
CA LEU A 413 7.76 27.23 4.62
C LEU A 413 7.27 28.19 5.70
N ARG A 414 8.12 29.10 6.18
CA ARG A 414 7.73 30.15 7.13
C ARG A 414 6.60 31.02 6.58
N GLN A 415 6.78 31.53 5.36
CA GLN A 415 5.77 32.35 4.68
C GLN A 415 4.44 31.60 4.50
N HIS A 416 4.52 30.34 4.06
CA HIS A 416 3.37 29.44 3.90
C HIS A 416 2.59 29.26 5.21
N LEU A 417 3.29 29.03 6.32
CA LEU A 417 2.69 28.87 7.65
C LEU A 417 2.08 30.18 8.17
N ASP A 418 2.69 31.33 7.92
CA ASP A 418 2.16 32.63 8.34
C ASP A 418 0.85 32.99 7.62
N GLU A 419 0.78 32.71 6.31
CA GLU A 419 -0.45 32.84 5.54
C GLU A 419 -1.54 31.88 6.06
N ALA A 420 -1.19 30.61 6.25
CA ALA A 420 -2.11 29.61 6.76
C ALA A 420 -2.63 29.96 8.15
N ARG A 421 -1.76 30.47 9.05
CA ARG A 421 -2.14 30.93 10.39
C ARG A 421 -3.21 32.02 10.35
N THR A 422 -3.06 33.01 9.47
CA THR A 422 -4.05 34.10 9.33
C THR A 422 -5.39 33.57 8.86
N ARG A 423 -5.40 32.58 7.97
CA ARG A 423 -6.63 31.96 7.47
C ARG A 423 -7.28 31.03 8.51
N ILE A 424 -6.49 30.22 9.21
CA ILE A 424 -6.96 29.33 10.29
C ILE A 424 -7.57 30.13 11.45
N ALA A 425 -7.01 31.31 11.77
CA ALA A 425 -7.57 32.19 12.81
C ALA A 425 -8.99 32.71 12.49
N ARG A 426 -9.42 32.64 11.22
CA ARG A 426 -10.76 33.04 10.77
C ARG A 426 -11.75 31.87 10.67
N LEU A 427 -11.30 30.63 10.90
CA LEU A 427 -12.21 29.48 10.96
C LEU A 427 -13.07 29.61 12.23
N GLY A 428 -14.39 29.54 12.04
CA GLY A 428 -15.41 29.61 13.08
C GLY A 428 -15.45 28.39 13.98
#